data_AF-A0A1G4IY74-F1
#
_entry.id   AF-A0A1G4IY74-F1
#
_cell.length_a   1.000
_cell.length_b   1.000
_cell.length_c   1.000
_cell.angle_alpha   90.00
_cell.angle_beta   90.00
_cell.angle_gamma   90.00
#
_symmetry.space_group_name_H-M   'P 1'
#
loop_
_entity.id
_entity.type
_entity.pdbx_description
1 polymer ?
#
loop_
_entity_poly.entity_id
_entity_poly.type
_entity_poly.pdbx_seq_one_letter_code
_entity_poly.pdbx_strand_id
1 'polypeptide(L)'
;MGLLTFPLKYIAKKVFGEVEIGSAFEDPFFEEVEFEKRSFWSGSTKIVKKRRDKSIPERVPEIDGKILRRVRKRAYRLDMAFHIGGVRFGWLGVIGILPVVGDLMILWLSLQVYREAMKVTGGLPPAVSAQMLTNIALDFGLGLIPIVGDFVSVCYKANSRNVLVLEKFLKNKYHRVAAPVAAPRRVPITQ
;
A
#
# COMPACT_ATOMS: atom_id res chain seq x y z
N MET A 1 -20.65 -5.87 -33.25
CA MET A 1 -19.43 -5.35 -32.61
C MET A 1 -19.58 -3.86 -32.35
N GLY A 2 -19.82 -3.29 -31.17
CA GLY A 2 -20.08 -3.77 -29.82
C GLY A 2 -20.19 -2.52 -28.94
N LEU A 3 -21.36 -1.87 -28.95
CA LEU A 3 -21.68 -0.63 -28.19
C LEU A 3 -21.38 -0.74 -26.68
N LEU A 4 -21.33 -1.96 -26.14
CA LEU A 4 -20.93 -2.28 -24.76
C LEU A 4 -19.44 -2.00 -24.44
N THR A 5 -18.57 -1.95 -25.46
CA THR A 5 -17.15 -1.69 -25.23
C THR A 5 -16.84 -0.23 -24.94
N PHE A 6 -17.66 0.71 -25.41
CA PHE A 6 -17.46 2.16 -25.18
C PHE A 6 -17.60 2.58 -23.70
N PRO A 7 -18.70 2.26 -23.00
CA PRO A 7 -18.84 2.61 -21.59
C PRO A 7 -17.83 1.84 -20.73
N LEU A 8 -17.54 0.58 -21.07
CA LEU A 8 -16.53 -0.21 -20.37
C LEU A 8 -15.13 0.38 -20.52
N LYS A 9 -14.75 0.81 -21.74
CA LYS A 9 -13.45 1.43 -22.02
C LYS A 9 -13.35 2.84 -21.41
N TYR A 10 -14.45 3.57 -21.32
CA TYR A 10 -14.51 4.87 -20.64
C TYR A 10 -14.39 4.73 -19.12
N ILE A 11 -15.13 3.79 -18.52
CA ILE A 11 -15.01 3.46 -17.09
C ILE A 11 -13.62 2.93 -16.78
N ALA A 12 -13.09 2.01 -17.59
CA ALA A 12 -11.74 1.52 -17.44
C ALA A 12 -10.72 2.68 -17.52
N LYS A 13 -10.82 3.58 -18.51
CA LYS A 13 -9.89 4.71 -18.61
C LYS A 13 -10.03 5.70 -17.44
N LYS A 14 -11.24 5.91 -16.91
CA LYS A 14 -11.50 6.82 -15.77
C LYS A 14 -11.07 6.20 -14.44
N VAL A 15 -11.24 4.90 -14.29
CA VAL A 15 -10.97 4.14 -13.06
C VAL A 15 -9.49 3.72 -13.01
N PHE A 16 -8.95 3.13 -14.09
CA PHE A 16 -7.52 2.81 -14.21
C PHE A 16 -6.64 4.05 -14.43
N GLY A 17 -7.18 5.14 -14.98
CA GLY A 17 -6.43 6.38 -15.17
C GLY A 17 -6.09 7.10 -13.86
N GLU A 18 -6.91 6.91 -12.81
CA GLU A 18 -6.62 7.41 -11.45
C GLU A 18 -5.80 6.42 -10.61
N VAL A 19 -5.72 5.14 -11.01
CA VAL A 19 -4.72 4.23 -10.45
C VAL A 19 -3.37 4.69 -10.97
N GLU A 20 -2.72 5.58 -10.21
CA GLU A 20 -1.35 6.00 -10.46
C GLU A 20 -0.49 4.75 -10.66
N ILE A 21 -0.15 4.46 -11.91
CA ILE A 21 0.70 3.32 -12.29
C ILE A 21 2.05 3.38 -11.55
N GLY A 22 2.48 4.57 -11.10
CA GLY A 22 3.64 4.76 -10.23
C GLY A 22 3.54 4.10 -8.84
N SER A 23 2.33 3.91 -8.30
CA SER A 23 2.11 3.16 -7.04
C SER A 23 2.39 1.66 -7.17
N ALA A 24 2.52 1.13 -8.39
CA ALA A 24 2.87 -0.27 -8.60
C ALA A 24 4.34 -0.57 -8.24
N PHE A 25 5.22 0.44 -8.29
CA PHE A 25 6.65 0.30 -7.98
C PHE A 25 7.05 0.82 -6.59
N GLU A 26 6.17 1.56 -5.90
CA GLU A 26 6.42 2.04 -4.53
C GLU A 26 6.19 0.92 -3.50
N ASP A 27 7.18 0.61 -2.65
CA ASP A 27 7.02 -0.32 -1.52
C ASP A 27 6.22 0.38 -0.40
N PRO A 28 5.01 -0.10 -0.03
CA PRO A 28 4.18 0.55 0.99
C PRO A 28 4.71 0.45 2.42
N PHE A 29 5.66 -0.46 2.64
CA PHE A 29 6.04 -0.87 3.98
C PHE A 29 7.47 -0.48 4.30
N PHE A 30 8.36 -0.49 3.31
CA PHE A 30 9.77 -0.23 3.51
C PHE A 30 10.27 0.97 2.69
N GLU A 31 11.07 1.82 3.33
CA GLU A 31 11.89 2.82 2.64
C GLU A 31 13.36 2.39 2.71
N GLU A 32 14.08 2.59 1.61
CA GLU A 32 15.52 2.40 1.58
C GLU A 32 16.18 3.67 2.14
N VAL A 33 16.71 3.55 3.35
CA VAL A 33 17.45 4.62 4.02
C VAL A 33 18.93 4.29 3.94
N GLU A 34 19.69 5.24 3.43
CA GLU A 34 21.15 5.16 3.34
C GLU A 34 21.73 5.54 4.70
N PHE A 35 22.39 4.60 5.37
CA PHE A 35 23.10 4.87 6.61
C PHE A 35 24.59 4.94 6.34
N GLU A 36 25.19 6.09 6.63
CA GLU A 36 26.64 6.21 6.73
C GLU A 36 27.10 5.50 8.00
N LYS A 37 27.73 4.34 7.86
CA LYS A 37 28.47 3.71 8.96
C LYS A 37 29.90 4.21 8.92
N ARG A 38 30.32 4.92 9.96
CA ARG A 38 31.75 5.14 10.22
C ARG A 38 32.35 3.87 10.81
N SER A 39 33.42 3.37 10.19
CA SER A 39 34.22 2.27 10.72
C SER A 39 34.94 2.74 11.97
N PHE A 40 34.66 2.10 13.11
CA PHE A 40 35.27 2.40 14.40
C PHE A 40 36.81 2.24 14.38
N TRP A 41 37.34 1.35 13.54
CA TRP A 41 38.76 1.02 13.51
C TRP A 41 39.56 1.65 12.37
N SER A 42 38.91 1.97 11.23
CA SER A 42 39.58 2.48 10.01
C SER A 42 39.29 3.94 9.70
N GLY A 43 38.36 4.60 10.41
CA GLY A 43 37.94 5.99 10.13
C GLY A 43 37.20 6.16 8.79
N SER A 44 37.09 5.12 7.97
CA SER A 44 36.40 5.12 6.69
C SER A 44 34.88 5.14 6.87
N THR A 45 34.19 5.97 6.10
CA THR A 45 32.72 6.05 6.07
C THR A 45 32.20 5.19 4.93
N LYS A 46 31.41 4.16 5.25
CA LYS A 46 30.78 3.28 4.25
C LYS A 46 29.27 3.52 4.25
N ILE A 47 28.72 3.89 3.09
CA ILE A 47 27.28 4.03 2.89
C ILE A 47 26.69 2.62 2.80
N VAL A 48 25.82 2.27 3.76
CA VAL A 48 25.11 1.00 3.80
C VAL A 48 23.62 1.28 3.61
N LYS A 49 23.06 0.75 2.52
CA LYS A 49 21.61 0.80 2.27
C LYS A 49 20.92 -0.21 3.20
N LYS A 50 20.03 0.26 4.06
CA LYS A 50 19.23 -0.62 4.93
C LYS A 50 17.76 -0.33 4.70
N ARG A 51 16.96 -1.39 4.54
CA ARG A 51 15.50 -1.26 4.52
C ARG A 51 15.02 -0.97 5.94
N ARG A 52 14.27 0.12 6.13
CA ARG A 52 13.53 0.38 7.35
C ARG A 52 12.04 0.45 7.07
N ASP A 53 11.25 0.16 8.10
CA ASP A 53 9.81 0.42 8.07
C ASP A 53 9.58 1.90 7.78
N LYS A 54 8.78 2.18 6.76
CA LYS A 54 8.40 3.52 6.34
C LYS A 54 7.82 4.26 7.55
N SER A 55 8.42 5.38 7.94
CA SER A 55 7.94 6.13 9.09
C SER A 55 6.53 6.67 8.80
N ILE A 56 5.70 6.80 9.84
CA ILE A 56 4.44 7.52 9.69
C ILE A 56 4.81 8.98 9.40
N PRO A 57 4.19 9.65 8.41
CA PRO A 57 4.50 11.04 8.14
C PRO A 57 4.31 11.86 9.43
N GLU A 58 5.34 12.59 9.84
CA GLU A 58 5.43 13.30 11.13
C GLU A 58 4.28 14.30 11.37
N ARG A 59 3.60 14.72 10.29
CA ARG A 59 2.48 15.67 10.31
C ARG A 59 1.10 15.04 10.58
N VAL A 60 1.00 13.70 10.68
CA VAL A 60 -0.30 13.02 10.87
C VAL A 60 -0.63 12.95 12.37
N PRO A 61 -1.83 13.38 12.82
CA PRO A 61 -2.27 13.23 14.19
C PRO A 61 -2.17 11.77 14.67
N GLU A 62 -1.89 11.57 15.96
CA GLU A 62 -1.68 10.22 16.51
C GLU A 62 -2.84 9.25 16.23
N ILE A 63 -4.09 9.75 16.21
CA ILE A 63 -5.28 8.95 15.96
C ILE A 63 -5.24 8.34 14.55
N ASP A 64 -5.04 9.19 13.53
CA ASP A 64 -4.97 8.77 12.13
C ASP A 64 -3.68 7.95 11.88
N GLY A 65 -2.58 8.29 12.54
CA GLY A 65 -1.35 7.48 12.53
C GLY A 65 -1.55 6.08 13.09
N LYS A 66 -2.31 5.92 14.18
CA LYS A 66 -2.68 4.60 14.75
C LYS A 66 -3.55 3.80 13.78
N ILE A 67 -4.45 4.45 13.04
CA ILE A 67 -5.29 3.78 12.01
C ILE A 67 -4.41 3.32 10.85
N LEU A 68 -3.56 4.19 10.31
CA LEU A 68 -2.62 3.85 9.24
C LEU A 68 -1.72 2.67 9.63
N ARG A 69 -1.19 2.68 10.86
CA ARG A 69 -0.36 1.57 11.38
C ARG A 69 -1.14 0.25 11.45
N ARG A 70 -2.41 0.29 11.87
CA ARG A 70 -3.27 -0.90 11.92
C ARG A 70 -3.56 -1.43 10.52
N VAL A 71 -3.91 -0.56 9.58
CA VAL A 71 -4.16 -0.91 8.17
C VAL A 71 -2.90 -1.52 7.56
N ARG A 72 -1.74 -0.87 7.73
CA ARG A 72 -0.43 -1.37 7.28
C ARG A 72 -0.14 -2.76 7.86
N LYS A 73 -0.25 -2.95 9.18
CA LYS A 73 0.01 -4.25 9.81
C LYS A 73 -0.95 -5.35 9.31
N ARG A 74 -2.20 -5.03 9.00
CA ARG A 74 -3.15 -6.00 8.41
C ARG A 74 -2.76 -6.33 6.97
N ALA A 75 -2.58 -5.33 6.12
CA ALA A 75 -2.19 -5.52 4.72
C ALA A 75 -0.87 -6.29 4.58
N TYR A 76 0.14 -5.99 5.41
CA TYR A 76 1.41 -6.71 5.41
C TYR A 76 1.23 -8.20 5.67
N ARG A 77 0.39 -8.56 6.65
CA ARG A 77 0.12 -9.97 6.97
C ARG A 77 -0.64 -10.67 5.83
N LEU A 78 -1.58 -9.97 5.21
CA LEU A 78 -2.37 -10.53 4.13
C LEU A 78 -1.56 -10.75 2.85
N ASP A 79 -0.70 -9.80 2.48
CA ASP A 79 -0.04 -9.81 1.16
C ASP A 79 1.43 -10.25 1.20
N MET A 80 2.11 -10.15 2.36
CA MET A 80 3.58 -10.28 2.46
C MET A 80 4.10 -11.00 3.71
N ALA A 81 3.26 -11.74 4.43
CA ALA A 81 3.67 -12.42 5.68
C ALA A 81 4.83 -13.42 5.48
N PHE A 82 4.91 -14.07 4.32
CA PHE A 82 5.83 -15.16 4.03
C PHE A 82 6.76 -14.83 2.87
N HIS A 83 7.95 -15.44 2.88
CA HIS A 83 8.93 -15.31 1.81
C HIS A 83 9.43 -16.70 1.42
N ILE A 84 9.09 -17.13 0.21
CA ILE A 84 9.48 -18.44 -0.34
C ILE A 84 9.95 -18.22 -1.78
N GLY A 85 11.12 -18.78 -2.13
CA GLY A 85 11.61 -18.81 -3.50
C GLY A 85 11.83 -17.44 -4.16
N GLY A 86 12.19 -16.41 -3.38
CA GLY A 86 12.39 -15.04 -3.90
C GLY A 86 11.12 -14.22 -4.08
N VAL A 87 9.93 -14.82 -3.92
CA VAL A 87 8.64 -14.12 -3.96
C VAL A 87 8.11 -13.92 -2.53
N ARG A 88 7.51 -12.75 -2.28
CA ARG A 88 6.78 -12.47 -1.03
C ARG A 88 5.30 -12.65 -1.26
N PHE A 89 4.66 -13.51 -0.47
CA PHE A 89 3.22 -13.69 -0.45
C PHE A 89 2.73 -13.75 1.00
N GLY A 90 1.45 -13.52 1.25
CA GLY A 90 0.89 -13.57 2.60
C GLY A 90 -0.25 -14.57 2.72
N TRP A 91 -1.07 -14.39 3.75
CA TRP A 91 -2.22 -15.24 4.01
C TRP A 91 -3.20 -15.35 2.83
N LEU A 92 -3.31 -14.31 1.98
CA LEU A 92 -4.18 -14.38 0.81
C LEU A 92 -3.73 -15.44 -0.18
N GLY A 93 -2.42 -15.57 -0.43
CA GLY A 93 -1.90 -16.62 -1.31
C GLY A 93 -2.15 -18.03 -0.78
N VAL A 94 -2.21 -18.20 0.54
CA VAL A 94 -2.54 -19.50 1.17
C VAL A 94 -4.04 -19.79 1.05
N ILE A 95 -4.88 -18.78 1.27
CA ILE A 95 -6.34 -18.91 1.19
C ILE A 95 -6.79 -19.14 -0.27
N GLY A 96 -6.10 -18.53 -1.24
CA GLY A 96 -6.38 -18.64 -2.68
C GLY A 96 -6.14 -20.03 -3.27
N ILE A 97 -5.57 -20.97 -2.52
CA ILE A 97 -5.42 -22.38 -2.97
C ILE A 97 -6.79 -23.05 -3.14
N LEU A 98 -7.80 -22.62 -2.37
CA LEU A 98 -9.17 -23.14 -2.47
C LEU A 98 -9.95 -22.29 -3.49
N PRO A 99 -10.23 -22.79 -4.71
CA PRO A 99 -10.99 -22.02 -5.70
C PRO A 99 -12.40 -21.73 -5.18
N VAL A 100 -12.98 -20.59 -5.57
CA VAL A 100 -14.33 -20.12 -5.20
C VAL A 100 -14.46 -19.70 -3.73
N VAL A 101 -14.12 -20.57 -2.78
CA VAL A 101 -14.21 -20.25 -1.34
C VAL A 101 -13.08 -19.31 -0.92
N GLY A 102 -11.87 -19.57 -1.42
CA GLY A 102 -10.70 -18.74 -1.17
C GLY A 102 -10.88 -17.33 -1.69
N ASP A 103 -11.40 -17.16 -2.90
CA ASP A 103 -11.63 -15.84 -3.51
C ASP A 103 -12.61 -14.98 -2.70
N LEU A 104 -13.70 -15.59 -2.22
CA LEU A 104 -14.65 -14.91 -1.34
C LEU A 104 -14.02 -14.51 0.00
N MET A 105 -13.18 -15.38 0.57
CA MET A 105 -12.45 -15.07 1.80
C MET A 105 -11.40 -13.98 1.60
N ILE A 106 -10.68 -13.98 0.47
CA ILE A 106 -9.72 -12.95 0.09
C ILE A 106 -10.42 -11.60 -0.07
N LEU A 107 -11.54 -11.58 -0.78
CA LEU A 107 -12.38 -10.40 -0.93
C LEU A 107 -12.85 -9.88 0.43
N TRP A 108 -13.36 -10.76 1.29
CA TRP A 108 -13.83 -10.41 2.63
C TRP A 108 -12.72 -9.82 3.51
N LEU A 109 -11.53 -10.43 3.51
CA LEU A 109 -10.37 -9.93 4.26
C LEU A 109 -9.91 -8.56 3.74
N SER A 110 -9.92 -8.37 2.42
CA SER A 110 -9.55 -7.09 1.80
C SER A 110 -10.55 -5.98 2.12
N LEU A 111 -11.85 -6.32 2.15
CA LEU A 111 -12.90 -5.41 2.62
C LEU A 111 -12.72 -5.05 4.09
N GLN A 112 -12.28 -5.97 4.95
CA GLN A 112 -11.98 -5.66 6.35
C GLN A 112 -10.83 -4.66 6.50
N VAL A 113 -9.81 -4.72 5.62
CA VAL A 113 -8.73 -3.71 5.59
C VAL A 113 -9.30 -2.34 5.19
N TYR A 114 -10.13 -2.29 4.16
CA TYR A 114 -10.80 -1.08 3.72
C TYR A 114 -11.71 -0.49 4.83
N ARG A 115 -12.46 -1.33 5.56
CA ARG A 115 -13.29 -0.88 6.69
C ARG A 115 -12.48 -0.24 7.82
N GLU A 116 -11.26 -0.70 8.08
CA GLU A 116 -10.38 -0.01 9.03
C GLU A 116 -9.89 1.34 8.50
N ALA A 117 -9.62 1.43 7.21
CA ALA A 117 -9.23 2.70 6.58
C ALA A 117 -10.34 3.75 6.66
N MET A 118 -11.61 3.34 6.54
CA MET A 118 -12.76 4.24 6.70
C MET A 118 -12.87 4.90 8.08
N LYS A 119 -12.21 4.35 9.11
CA LYS A 119 -12.25 4.91 10.48
C LYS A 119 -11.39 6.17 10.65
N VAL A 120 -10.70 6.61 9.60
CA VAL A 120 -9.92 7.86 9.59
C VAL A 120 -10.80 9.04 9.99
N THR A 121 -10.22 9.96 10.77
CA THR A 121 -10.93 11.13 11.29
C THR A 121 -11.45 12.00 10.15
N GLY A 122 -12.75 12.29 10.09
CA GLY A 122 -13.36 13.05 8.99
C GLY A 122 -13.63 12.22 7.72
N GLY A 123 -13.43 10.90 7.77
CA GLY A 123 -13.77 9.97 6.69
C GLY A 123 -12.82 10.01 5.50
N LEU A 124 -13.04 9.09 4.57
CA LEU A 124 -12.36 9.07 3.27
C LEU A 124 -13.22 9.81 2.24
N PRO A 125 -12.62 10.67 1.40
CA PRO A 125 -13.30 11.21 0.23
C PRO A 125 -13.83 10.09 -0.67
N PRO A 126 -14.95 10.30 -1.37
CA PRO A 126 -15.55 9.29 -2.23
C PRO A 126 -14.60 8.79 -3.32
N ALA A 127 -13.73 9.67 -3.86
CA ALA A 127 -12.72 9.29 -4.85
C ALA A 127 -11.69 8.30 -4.29
N VAL A 128 -11.12 8.57 -3.11
CA VAL A 128 -10.14 7.69 -2.44
C VAL A 128 -10.78 6.35 -2.09
N SER A 129 -12.01 6.40 -1.58
CA SER A 129 -12.80 5.22 -1.26
C SER A 129 -13.07 4.36 -2.50
N ALA A 130 -13.49 4.98 -3.60
CA ALA A 130 -13.74 4.30 -4.86
C ALA A 130 -12.47 3.66 -5.43
N GLN A 131 -11.33 4.35 -5.32
CA GLN A 131 -10.03 3.82 -5.74
C GLN A 131 -9.63 2.57 -4.93
N MET A 132 -9.81 2.61 -3.61
CA MET A 132 -9.53 1.45 -2.76
C MET A 132 -10.45 0.26 -3.07
N LEU A 133 -11.73 0.51 -3.29
CA LEU A 133 -12.71 -0.52 -3.63
C LEU A 133 -12.44 -1.10 -5.03
N THR A 134 -12.04 -0.26 -5.97
CA THR A 134 -11.62 -0.67 -7.32
C THR A 134 -10.44 -1.63 -7.24
N ASN A 135 -9.41 -1.33 -6.44
CA ASN A 135 -8.26 -2.22 -6.29
C ASN A 135 -8.67 -3.60 -5.80
N ILE A 136 -9.63 -3.66 -4.86
CA ILE A 136 -10.17 -4.92 -4.33
C ILE A 136 -10.99 -5.64 -5.41
N ALA A 137 -11.83 -4.93 -6.15
CA ALA A 137 -12.65 -5.49 -7.22
C ALA A 137 -11.79 -6.05 -8.36
N LEU A 138 -10.69 -5.37 -8.71
CA LEU A 138 -9.73 -5.85 -9.69
C LEU A 138 -9.03 -7.11 -9.20
N ASP A 139 -8.58 -7.16 -7.95
CA ASP A 139 -7.95 -8.34 -7.36
C ASP A 139 -8.88 -9.55 -7.36
N PHE A 140 -10.12 -9.36 -6.93
CA PHE A 140 -11.15 -10.39 -7.00
C PHE A 140 -11.43 -10.82 -8.44
N GLY A 141 -11.60 -9.87 -9.36
CA GLY A 141 -11.84 -10.17 -10.78
C GLY A 141 -10.67 -10.91 -11.45
N LEU A 142 -9.43 -10.62 -11.05
CA LEU A 142 -8.26 -11.38 -11.49
C LEU A 142 -8.26 -12.79 -10.88
N GLY A 143 -8.56 -12.93 -9.59
CA GLY A 143 -8.65 -14.22 -8.90
C GLY A 143 -9.71 -15.18 -9.45
N LEU A 144 -10.78 -14.68 -10.08
CA LEU A 144 -11.78 -15.52 -10.74
C LEU A 144 -11.24 -16.34 -11.93
N ILE A 145 -10.06 -16.00 -12.45
CA ILE A 145 -9.43 -16.75 -13.54
C ILE A 145 -8.57 -17.85 -12.91
N PRO A 146 -8.96 -19.14 -12.97
CA PRO A 146 -8.17 -20.20 -12.38
C PRO A 146 -6.77 -20.28 -13.00
N ILE A 147 -5.76 -20.66 -12.20
CA ILE A 147 -4.34 -20.85 -12.58
C ILE A 147 -3.58 -19.53 -12.81
N VAL A 148 -4.06 -18.66 -13.70
CA VAL A 148 -3.37 -17.40 -14.03
C VAL A 148 -3.73 -16.31 -13.02
N GLY A 149 -5.00 -16.26 -12.62
CA GLY A 149 -5.54 -15.27 -11.69
C GLY A 149 -4.89 -15.30 -10.32
N ASP A 150 -4.67 -16.50 -9.77
CA ASP A 150 -4.05 -16.69 -8.45
C ASP A 150 -2.63 -16.15 -8.39
N PHE A 151 -1.85 -16.35 -9.46
CA PHE A 151 -0.50 -15.79 -9.52
C PHE A 151 -0.54 -14.28 -9.68
N VAL A 152 -1.41 -13.78 -10.56
CA VAL A 152 -1.55 -12.34 -10.82
C VAL A 152 -2.06 -11.60 -9.59
N SER A 153 -3.03 -12.13 -8.84
CA SER A 153 -3.56 -11.52 -7.62
C SER A 153 -2.49 -11.45 -6.51
N VAL A 154 -1.72 -12.52 -6.32
CA VAL A 154 -0.58 -12.55 -5.39
C VAL A 154 0.50 -11.53 -5.77
N CYS A 155 0.72 -11.28 -7.06
CA CYS A 155 1.61 -10.22 -7.54
C CYS A 155 0.97 -8.82 -7.44
N TYR A 156 -0.34 -8.70 -7.64
CA TYR A 156 -1.08 -7.45 -7.64
C TYR A 156 -1.14 -6.85 -6.23
N LYS A 157 -1.38 -7.64 -5.19
CA LYS A 157 -1.37 -7.19 -3.78
C LYS A 157 -2.23 -5.95 -3.54
N ALA A 158 -3.55 -6.09 -3.74
CA ALA A 158 -4.46 -4.96 -3.64
C ALA A 158 -4.45 -4.24 -2.28
N ASN A 159 -4.27 -4.96 -1.16
CA ASN A 159 -4.26 -4.35 0.17
C ASN A 159 -3.03 -3.45 0.38
N SER A 160 -1.89 -3.88 -0.15
CA SER A 160 -0.64 -3.12 -0.19
C SER A 160 -0.82 -1.81 -0.96
N ARG A 161 -1.48 -1.84 -2.12
CA ARG A 161 -1.82 -0.61 -2.87
C ARG A 161 -2.81 0.28 -2.15
N ASN A 162 -3.79 -0.31 -1.49
CA ASN A 162 -4.76 0.43 -0.67
C ASN A 162 -4.09 1.16 0.50
N VAL A 163 -3.01 0.62 1.05
CA VAL A 163 -2.19 1.32 2.05
C VAL A 163 -1.50 2.54 1.46
N LEU A 164 -0.95 2.45 0.23
CA LEU A 164 -0.33 3.59 -0.46
C LEU A 164 -1.36 4.69 -0.73
N VAL A 165 -2.54 4.32 -1.22
CA VAL A 165 -3.64 5.27 -1.46
C VAL A 165 -4.02 5.99 -0.17
N LEU A 166 -4.17 5.26 0.93
CA LEU A 166 -4.47 5.82 2.24
C LEU A 166 -3.35 6.74 2.75
N GLU A 167 -2.10 6.33 2.60
CA GLU A 167 -0.94 7.11 3.01
C GLU A 167 -0.83 8.43 2.22
N LYS A 168 -1.00 8.37 0.90
CA LYS A 168 -1.04 9.55 0.02
C LYS A 168 -2.19 10.49 0.40
N PHE A 169 -3.37 9.94 0.69
CA PHE A 169 -4.50 10.74 1.17
C PHE A 169 -4.19 11.45 2.50
N LEU A 170 -3.70 10.73 3.51
CA LEU A 170 -3.35 11.32 4.81
C LEU A 170 -2.24 12.36 4.66
N LYS A 171 -1.23 12.09 3.84
CA LYS A 171 -0.17 13.05 3.51
C LYS A 171 -0.80 14.32 2.93
N ASN A 172 -1.61 14.24 1.87
CA ASN A 172 -2.23 15.41 1.25
C ASN A 172 -3.17 16.17 2.19
N LYS A 173 -3.97 15.44 2.98
CA LYS A 173 -4.89 16.00 3.97
C LYS A 173 -4.16 16.85 5.00
N TYR A 174 -3.06 16.36 5.57
CA TYR A 174 -2.32 17.07 6.61
C TYR A 174 -1.25 18.04 6.08
N HIS A 175 -0.76 17.84 4.86
CA HIS A 175 0.10 18.80 4.18
C HIS A 175 -0.62 20.10 3.82
N ARG A 176 -1.92 20.04 3.50
CA ARG A 176 -2.72 21.24 3.18
C ARG A 176 -3.15 22.04 4.41
N VAL A 177 -3.25 21.39 5.57
CA VAL A 177 -3.71 22.00 6.83
C VAL A 177 -2.57 22.69 7.57
N ALA A 178 -1.34 22.20 7.45
CA ALA A 178 -0.18 22.84 8.06
C ALA A 178 0.49 23.82 7.08
N ALA A 179 0.46 25.12 7.42
CA ALA A 179 1.33 26.14 6.82
C ALA A 179 2.81 25.68 6.82
N PRO A 180 3.70 26.23 5.96
CA PRO A 180 5.04 25.69 5.74
C PRO A 180 5.88 25.84 7.00
N VAL A 181 5.95 24.78 7.82
CA VAL A 181 6.96 24.66 8.86
C VAL A 181 8.28 24.34 8.16
N ALA A 182 9.25 25.22 8.38
CA ALA A 182 10.58 25.24 7.79
C ALA A 182 11.24 23.86 7.74
N ALA A 183 12.06 23.67 6.70
CA ALA A 183 12.83 22.46 6.40
C ALA A 183 13.43 21.80 7.65
N PRO A 184 13.53 20.45 7.69
CA PRO A 184 14.07 19.74 8.84
C PRO A 184 15.42 20.34 9.21
N ARG A 185 15.53 20.85 10.44
CA ARG A 185 16.79 21.30 11.02
C ARG A 185 17.71 20.10 10.95
N ARG A 186 18.72 20.13 10.07
CA ARG A 186 19.81 19.16 10.08
C ARG A 186 20.34 19.16 11.50
N VAL A 187 20.13 18.08 12.24
CA VAL A 187 20.66 17.97 13.60
C VAL A 187 22.18 18.02 13.43
N PRO A 188 22.89 19.05 13.92
CA PRO A 188 24.33 19.02 13.89
C PRO A 188 24.75 17.86 14.79
N ILE A 189 25.45 16.89 14.21
CA ILE A 189 26.09 15.82 14.96
C ILE A 189 27.18 16.54 15.77
N THR A 190 26.91 16.74 17.06
CA THR A 190 27.90 17.26 18.01
C THR A 190 29.11 16.32 17.98
N GLN A 191 30.29 16.94 17.88
CA GLN A 191 31.59 16.33 17.56
C GLN A 191 32.07 15.32 18.61
#